data_AF-A0A7R9MRB8-F1
#
_entry.id   AF-A0A7R9MRB8-F1
#
_cell.length_a   1.000
_cell.length_b   1.000
_cell.length_c   1.000
_cell.angle_alpha   90.00
_cell.angle_beta   90.00
_cell.angle_gamma   90.00
#
_symmetry.space_group_name_H-M   'P 1'
#
loop_
_entity.id
_entity.type
_entity.pdbx_description
1 polymer ?
#
loop_
_entity_poly.entity_id
_entity_poly.type
_entity_poly.pdbx_seq_one_letter_code
_entity_poly.pdbx_strand_id
1 'polypeptide(L)'
;MGTTVKISTKDVSDLTQTQELLRLALSCGKGGVSGVFNVAMVLSDALFDNQTAEQFRKVLAPKAQATRNLDVVCRELCPQMDYFVCFSSISCGRGNSGQSNYGFANSVMERVCERRRAQGLHGLAIQWGAIGDVGVVAETMGGNETVIGGTLPQRMNSCLATLDHCLQEHHSVMSSVVRADHKIDATNKKGNLMKTIAHILGLKDHTSLDRNTTLGELGMDSLMSVEVKQTLERDYDCILNMEDIRRLTHIWQ
;
A
#
# COMPACT_ATOMS: atom_id res chain seq x y z
N MET A 1 20.95 -16.54 -24.08
CA MET A 1 20.57 -15.15 -24.43
C MET A 1 20.44 -14.37 -23.13
N GLY A 2 20.88 -13.10 -23.10
CA GLY A 2 20.81 -12.25 -21.90
C GLY A 2 19.68 -11.22 -22.01
N THR A 3 19.22 -10.71 -20.85
CA THR A 3 18.21 -9.64 -20.77
C THR A 3 18.89 -8.28 -20.75
N THR A 4 18.42 -7.34 -21.56
CA THR A 4 18.86 -5.94 -21.50
C THR A 4 18.04 -5.18 -20.46
N VAL A 5 18.72 -4.64 -19.45
CA VAL A 5 18.10 -3.79 -18.41
C VAL A 5 18.67 -2.38 -18.53
N LYS A 6 17.78 -1.38 -18.57
CA LYS A 6 18.17 0.04 -18.51
C LYS A 6 17.53 0.70 -17.30
N ILE A 7 18.33 1.44 -16.55
CA ILE A 7 17.87 2.25 -15.42
C ILE A 7 17.72 3.68 -15.93
N SER A 8 16.57 4.30 -15.65
CA SER A 8 16.30 5.70 -15.97
C SER A 8 15.90 6.45 -14.71
N THR A 9 16.36 7.69 -14.57
CA THR A 9 16.03 8.60 -13.47
C THR A 9 14.90 9.58 -13.83
N LYS A 10 14.23 9.35 -14.97
CA LYS A 10 13.15 10.22 -15.44
C LYS A 10 11.93 10.09 -14.55
N ASP A 11 11.43 11.22 -14.06
CA ASP A 11 10.24 11.28 -13.23
C ASP A 11 8.97 11.31 -14.10
N VAL A 12 8.19 10.24 -14.01
CA VAL A 12 6.93 10.11 -14.76
C VAL A 12 5.83 11.05 -14.27
N SER A 13 5.99 11.71 -13.12
CA SER A 13 5.10 12.78 -12.69
C SER A 13 5.23 14.06 -13.54
N ASP A 14 6.35 14.21 -14.26
CA ASP A 14 6.54 15.23 -15.29
C ASP A 14 6.22 14.68 -16.70
N LEU A 15 5.45 15.43 -17.47
CA LEU A 15 4.98 14.98 -18.79
C LEU A 15 6.13 14.86 -19.80
N THR A 16 7.05 15.82 -19.81
CA THR A 16 8.19 15.84 -20.72
C THR A 16 9.11 14.66 -20.44
N GLN A 17 9.43 14.41 -19.17
CA GLN A 17 10.24 13.28 -18.76
C GLN A 17 9.55 11.93 -19.05
N THR A 18 8.22 11.86 -18.93
CA THR A 18 7.45 10.67 -19.35
C THR A 18 7.61 10.39 -20.85
N GLN A 19 7.50 11.41 -21.70
CA GLN A 19 7.73 11.28 -23.14
C GLN A 19 9.16 10.81 -23.44
N GLU A 20 10.15 11.40 -22.78
CA GLU A 20 11.54 11.00 -22.94
C GLU A 20 11.83 9.59 -22.43
N LEU A 21 11.09 9.10 -21.44
CA LEU A 21 11.20 7.73 -20.93
C LEU A 21 10.65 6.74 -21.97
N LEU A 22 9.46 6.99 -22.52
CA LEU A 22 8.91 6.09 -23.54
C LEU A 22 9.71 6.12 -24.85
N ARG A 23 10.25 7.27 -25.27
CA ARG A 23 11.18 7.33 -26.41
C ARG A 23 12.44 6.51 -26.17
N LEU A 24 12.99 6.57 -24.94
CA LEU A 24 14.11 5.72 -24.55
C LEU A 24 13.73 4.24 -24.63
N ALA A 25 12.59 3.84 -24.06
CA ALA A 25 12.11 2.45 -24.11
C ALA A 25 11.91 1.94 -25.55
N LEU A 26 11.31 2.75 -26.43
CA LEU A 26 11.12 2.45 -27.85
C LEU A 26 12.45 2.22 -28.58
N SER A 27 13.52 2.95 -28.22
CA SER A 27 14.86 2.75 -28.80
C SER A 27 15.57 1.47 -28.35
N CYS A 28 15.06 0.77 -27.33
CA CYS A 28 15.75 -0.38 -26.73
C CYS A 28 15.48 -1.71 -27.45
N GLY A 29 14.46 -1.79 -28.30
CA GLY A 29 14.09 -3.02 -28.99
C GLY A 29 13.20 -2.77 -30.20
N LYS A 30 13.14 -3.75 -31.10
CA LYS A 30 12.36 -3.65 -32.35
C LYS A 30 10.85 -3.81 -32.14
N GLY A 31 10.41 -4.33 -30.99
CA GLY A 31 9.01 -4.68 -30.70
C GLY A 31 8.16 -3.55 -30.12
N GLY A 32 8.71 -2.34 -29.93
CA GLY A 32 8.01 -1.27 -29.24
C GLY A 32 7.85 -1.51 -27.73
N VAL A 33 6.92 -0.79 -27.09
CA VAL A 33 6.61 -0.95 -25.66
C VAL A 33 5.36 -1.81 -25.51
N SER A 34 5.53 -3.06 -25.08
CA SER A 34 4.41 -4.00 -24.84
C SER A 34 3.71 -3.77 -23.51
N GLY A 35 4.36 -3.12 -22.54
CA GLY A 35 3.74 -2.91 -21.24
C GLY A 35 4.33 -1.81 -20.38
N VAL A 36 3.47 -1.22 -19.56
CA VAL A 36 3.81 -0.25 -18.52
C VAL A 36 3.22 -0.72 -17.19
N PHE A 37 4.07 -0.73 -16.16
CA PHE A 37 3.71 -1.10 -14.80
C PHE A 37 4.02 0.09 -13.88
N ASN A 38 2.99 0.81 -13.41
CA ASN A 38 3.18 1.85 -12.40
C ASN A 38 3.19 1.23 -11.00
N VAL A 39 4.39 1.02 -10.47
CA VAL A 39 4.67 0.54 -9.11
C VAL A 39 5.20 1.66 -8.19
N ALA A 40 5.25 2.91 -8.67
CA ALA A 40 5.80 4.03 -7.93
C ALA A 40 4.91 4.40 -6.73
N MET A 41 5.57 4.77 -5.63
CA MET A 41 4.91 5.07 -4.37
C MET A 41 5.73 6.04 -3.54
N VAL A 42 5.03 6.98 -2.92
CA VAL A 42 5.53 7.79 -1.81
C VAL A 42 4.41 7.82 -0.78
N LEU A 43 4.76 7.62 0.49
CA LEU A 43 3.82 7.69 1.61
C LEU A 43 4.01 8.99 2.39
N SER A 44 2.93 9.48 2.98
CA SER A 44 2.92 10.65 3.84
C SER A 44 1.71 10.57 4.77
N ASP A 45 1.76 9.58 5.65
CA ASP A 45 0.63 9.18 6.46
C ASP A 45 0.42 10.19 7.58
N ALA A 46 -0.81 10.66 7.73
CA ALA A 46 -1.25 11.56 8.78
C ALA A 46 -2.77 11.54 8.85
N LEU A 47 -3.33 11.69 10.05
CA LEU A 47 -4.77 11.95 10.20
C LEU A 47 -5.18 13.15 9.36
N PHE A 48 -6.42 13.15 8.87
CA PHE A 48 -6.89 14.14 7.91
C PHE A 48 -6.68 15.59 8.39
N ASP A 49 -6.94 15.87 9.67
CA ASP A 49 -6.75 17.19 10.28
C ASP A 49 -5.28 17.67 10.28
N ASN A 50 -4.35 16.72 10.18
CA ASN A 50 -2.90 16.97 10.14
C ASN A 50 -2.33 16.87 8.71
N GLN A 51 -3.16 16.62 7.69
CA GLN A 51 -2.72 16.58 6.31
C GLN A 51 -2.55 17.99 5.73
N THR A 52 -1.58 18.16 4.83
CA THR A 52 -1.38 19.39 4.07
C THR A 52 -1.56 19.17 2.58
N ALA A 53 -1.86 20.24 1.84
CA ALA A 53 -1.93 20.18 0.38
C ALA A 53 -0.59 19.73 -0.25
N GLU A 54 0.54 20.03 0.39
CA GLU A 54 1.86 19.58 -0.05
C GLU A 54 2.02 18.06 0.11
N GLN A 55 1.60 17.49 1.24
CA GLN A 55 1.61 16.04 1.44
C GLN A 55 0.72 15.32 0.42
N PHE A 56 -0.45 15.88 0.11
CA PHE A 56 -1.27 15.39 -1.00
C PHE A 56 -0.52 15.44 -2.32
N ARG A 57 0.03 16.60 -2.73
CA ARG A 57 0.78 16.69 -4.01
C ARG A 57 1.91 15.67 -4.10
N LYS A 58 2.66 15.50 -3.00
CA LYS A 58 3.78 14.53 -2.90
C LYS A 58 3.31 13.10 -3.13
N VAL A 59 2.20 12.68 -2.53
CA VAL A 59 1.65 11.32 -2.67
C VAL A 59 0.96 11.11 -4.02
N LEU A 60 0.31 12.16 -4.56
CA LEU A 60 -0.38 12.12 -5.85
C LEU A 60 0.60 12.04 -7.02
N ALA A 61 1.77 12.68 -6.94
CA ALA A 61 2.75 12.75 -8.03
C ALA A 61 3.12 11.37 -8.64
N PRO A 62 3.63 10.38 -7.89
CA PRO A 62 4.05 9.08 -8.44
C PRO A 62 2.89 8.18 -8.87
N LYS A 63 1.66 8.48 -8.44
CA LYS A 63 0.48 7.64 -8.69
C LYS A 63 -0.52 8.31 -9.62
N ALA A 64 -1.21 9.33 -9.13
CA ALA A 64 -2.24 10.04 -9.88
C ALA A 64 -1.66 10.77 -11.11
N GLN A 65 -0.64 11.62 -10.90
CA GLN A 65 -0.08 12.41 -11.99
C GLN A 65 0.69 11.53 -12.98
N ALA A 66 1.55 10.66 -12.46
CA ALA A 66 2.30 9.70 -13.28
C ALA A 66 1.40 8.84 -14.15
N THR A 67 0.32 8.28 -13.61
CA THR A 67 -0.58 7.42 -14.38
C THR A 67 -1.33 8.20 -15.46
N ARG A 68 -1.69 9.46 -15.20
CA ARG A 68 -2.28 10.35 -16.23
C ARG A 68 -1.28 10.63 -17.35
N ASN A 69 -0.03 10.96 -17.00
CA ASN A 69 1.01 11.22 -18.00
C ASN A 69 1.29 9.96 -18.83
N LEU A 70 1.45 8.81 -18.17
CA LEU A 70 1.64 7.53 -18.85
C LEU A 70 0.48 7.20 -19.78
N ASP A 71 -0.77 7.40 -19.36
CA ASP A 71 -1.95 7.17 -20.21
C ASP A 71 -1.90 8.04 -21.48
N VAL A 72 -1.65 9.34 -21.34
CA VAL A 72 -1.56 10.28 -22.47
C VAL A 72 -0.44 9.88 -23.42
N VAL A 73 0.78 9.69 -22.90
CA VAL A 73 1.96 9.42 -23.73
C VAL A 73 1.89 8.04 -24.38
N CYS A 74 1.37 7.02 -23.69
CA CYS A 74 1.21 5.69 -24.28
C CYS A 74 0.20 5.68 -25.42
N ARG A 75 -0.89 6.47 -25.33
CA ARG A 75 -1.86 6.58 -26.44
C ARG A 75 -1.24 7.17 -27.70
N GLU A 76 -0.29 8.08 -27.55
CA GLU A 76 0.41 8.72 -28.66
C GLU A 76 1.52 7.83 -29.23
N LEU A 77 2.37 7.27 -28.36
CA LEU A 77 3.63 6.62 -28.76
C LEU A 77 3.56 5.10 -28.79
N CYS A 78 2.56 4.48 -28.15
CA CYS A 78 2.48 3.03 -27.94
C CYS A 78 1.04 2.49 -28.18
N PRO A 79 0.45 2.70 -29.38
CA PRO A 79 -0.95 2.36 -29.64
C PRO A 79 -1.24 0.84 -29.63
N GLN A 80 -0.22 0.00 -29.76
CA GLN A 80 -0.32 -1.48 -29.76
C GLN A 80 0.13 -2.10 -28.42
N MET A 81 0.14 -1.32 -27.33
CA MET A 81 0.58 -1.80 -26.02
C MET A 81 -0.40 -2.81 -25.44
N ASP A 82 0.11 -3.97 -25.01
CA ASP A 82 -0.66 -5.08 -24.47
C ASP A 82 -1.06 -4.83 -23.01
N TYR A 83 -0.17 -4.23 -22.21
CA TYR A 83 -0.34 -4.12 -20.75
C TYR A 83 -0.20 -2.69 -20.23
N PHE A 84 -1.24 -2.21 -19.56
CA PHE A 84 -1.18 -1.01 -18.72
C PHE A 84 -1.65 -1.40 -17.32
N VAL A 85 -0.72 -1.50 -16.38
CA VAL A 85 -0.95 -2.05 -15.05
C VAL A 85 -0.53 -1.04 -13.98
N CYS A 86 -1.39 -0.81 -12.99
CA CYS A 86 -1.12 0.06 -11.86
C CYS A 86 -1.27 -0.71 -10.56
N PHE A 87 -0.29 -0.58 -9.67
CA PHE A 87 -0.38 -1.17 -8.34
C PHE A 87 -1.13 -0.20 -7.42
N SER A 88 -2.42 -0.48 -7.23
CA SER A 88 -3.29 0.16 -6.24
C SER A 88 -3.08 -0.51 -4.86
N SER A 89 -3.91 -0.16 -3.89
CA SER A 89 -3.85 -0.72 -2.53
C SER A 89 -5.24 -0.89 -1.94
N ILE A 90 -5.42 -1.84 -1.02
CA ILE A 90 -6.68 -1.97 -0.26
C ILE A 90 -6.98 -0.69 0.53
N SER A 91 -5.98 0.14 0.86
CA SER A 91 -6.20 1.44 1.51
C SER A 91 -7.12 2.35 0.67
N CYS A 92 -7.16 2.15 -0.66
CA CYS A 92 -8.13 2.80 -1.55
C CYS A 92 -9.51 2.13 -1.44
N GLY A 93 -9.57 0.81 -1.62
CA GLY A 93 -10.84 0.07 -1.72
C GLY A 93 -11.59 -0.10 -0.39
N ARG A 94 -10.89 -0.13 0.74
CA ARG A 94 -11.44 -0.38 2.09
C ARG A 94 -11.12 0.71 3.11
N GLY A 95 -10.22 1.64 2.76
CA GLY A 95 -9.74 2.67 3.67
C GLY A 95 -8.59 2.19 4.55
N ASN A 96 -7.72 3.12 4.91
CA ASN A 96 -6.74 2.94 5.98
C ASN A 96 -6.55 4.27 6.71
N SER A 97 -6.49 4.21 8.04
CA SER A 97 -6.32 5.40 8.89
C SER A 97 -5.01 6.11 8.54
N GLY A 98 -5.06 7.43 8.42
CA GLY A 98 -3.89 8.23 8.04
C GLY A 98 -3.54 8.27 6.55
N GLN A 99 -4.19 7.45 5.73
CA GLN A 99 -3.85 7.27 4.32
C GLN A 99 -4.89 7.87 3.36
N SER A 100 -5.54 8.97 3.73
CA SER A 100 -6.54 9.63 2.88
C SER A 100 -5.94 10.11 1.54
N ASN A 101 -4.74 10.69 1.57
CA ASN A 101 -3.98 11.11 0.40
C ASN A 101 -3.57 9.93 -0.51
N TYR A 102 -3.14 8.82 0.09
CA TYR A 102 -2.73 7.60 -0.59
C TYR A 102 -3.92 6.85 -1.19
N GLY A 103 -5.02 6.75 -0.46
CA GLY A 103 -6.30 6.22 -0.95
C GLY A 103 -6.79 7.04 -2.16
N PHE A 104 -6.76 8.37 -2.07
CA PHE A 104 -7.11 9.24 -3.20
C PHE A 104 -6.22 9.00 -4.42
N ALA A 105 -4.90 8.98 -4.23
CA ALA A 105 -3.94 8.81 -5.33
C ALA A 105 -4.13 7.47 -6.08
N ASN A 106 -4.35 6.40 -5.33
CA ASN A 106 -4.66 5.07 -5.88
C ASN A 106 -6.02 5.04 -6.60
N SER A 107 -7.05 5.67 -6.03
CA SER A 107 -8.38 5.77 -6.64
C SER A 107 -8.33 6.46 -8.01
N VAL A 108 -7.52 7.51 -8.16
CA VAL A 108 -7.31 8.16 -9.47
C VAL A 108 -6.76 7.18 -10.50
N MET A 109 -5.80 6.32 -10.14
CA MET A 109 -5.26 5.31 -11.07
C MET A 109 -6.31 4.29 -11.49
N GLU A 110 -7.16 3.84 -10.56
CA GLU A 110 -8.26 2.93 -10.85
C GLU A 110 -9.23 3.53 -11.87
N ARG A 111 -9.62 4.81 -11.67
CA ARG A 111 -10.49 5.52 -12.62
C ARG A 111 -9.83 5.69 -14.00
N VAL A 112 -8.51 5.87 -14.07
CA VAL A 112 -7.77 5.89 -15.36
C VAL A 112 -7.84 4.51 -16.03
N CYS A 113 -7.62 3.43 -15.29
CA CYS A 113 -7.69 2.06 -15.83
C CYS A 113 -9.09 1.71 -16.35
N GLU A 114 -10.14 2.07 -15.60
CA GLU A 114 -11.54 1.94 -16.04
C GLU A 114 -11.82 2.72 -17.32
N ARG A 115 -11.39 3.99 -17.39
CA ARG A 115 -11.56 4.81 -18.58
C ARG A 115 -10.83 4.24 -19.80
N ARG A 116 -9.63 3.67 -19.60
CA ARG A 116 -8.90 2.97 -20.67
C ARG A 116 -9.69 1.77 -21.19
N ARG A 117 -10.19 0.91 -20.30
CA ARG A 117 -11.03 -0.25 -20.65
C ARG A 117 -12.31 0.15 -21.37
N ALA A 118 -13.00 1.19 -20.92
CA ALA A 118 -14.18 1.73 -21.57
C ALA A 118 -13.92 2.24 -23.00
N GLN A 119 -12.66 2.52 -23.34
CA GLN A 119 -12.20 2.97 -24.66
C GLN A 119 -11.50 1.86 -25.46
N GLY A 120 -11.64 0.60 -25.04
CA GLY A 120 -11.05 -0.56 -25.73
C GLY A 120 -9.54 -0.72 -25.53
N LEU A 121 -8.92 0.06 -24.64
CA LEU A 121 -7.50 -0.07 -24.31
C LEU A 121 -7.31 -0.94 -23.06
N HIS A 122 -6.18 -1.65 -22.96
CA HIS A 122 -5.85 -2.35 -21.72
C HIS A 122 -5.70 -1.36 -20.56
N GLY A 123 -6.26 -1.70 -19.40
CA GLY A 123 -6.08 -0.98 -18.14
C GLY A 123 -6.44 -1.90 -16.97
N LEU A 124 -5.50 -2.08 -16.04
CA LEU A 124 -5.66 -2.94 -14.86
C LEU A 124 -5.07 -2.24 -13.63
N ALA A 125 -5.89 -2.04 -12.60
CA ALA A 125 -5.43 -1.63 -11.28
C ALA A 125 -5.59 -2.79 -10.29
N ILE A 126 -4.54 -3.15 -9.55
CA ILE A 126 -4.60 -4.22 -8.56
C ILE A 126 -4.50 -3.62 -7.16
N GLN A 127 -5.56 -3.76 -6.37
CA GLN A 127 -5.63 -3.36 -4.97
C GLN A 127 -4.95 -4.42 -4.11
N TRP A 128 -3.63 -4.26 -3.94
CA TRP A 128 -2.82 -5.15 -3.11
C TRP A 128 -3.03 -4.89 -1.61
N GLY A 129 -3.14 -5.99 -0.85
CA GLY A 129 -2.93 -6.05 0.60
C GLY A 129 -1.50 -5.74 1.01
N ALA A 130 -1.17 -6.01 2.28
CA ALA A 130 0.21 -6.00 2.72
C ALA A 130 1.04 -6.97 1.86
N ILE A 131 2.23 -6.55 1.43
CA ILE A 131 3.15 -7.37 0.64
C ILE A 131 4.25 -7.88 1.56
N GLY A 132 4.49 -9.19 1.53
CA GLY A 132 5.57 -9.84 2.27
C GLY A 132 6.86 -9.96 1.47
N ASP A 133 7.89 -10.47 2.14
CA ASP A 133 9.24 -10.76 1.65
C ASP A 133 10.09 -9.54 1.23
N VAL A 134 9.49 -8.50 0.62
CA VAL A 134 10.17 -7.28 0.14
C VAL A 134 9.28 -6.04 0.25
N GLY A 135 9.88 -4.87 0.03
CA GLY A 135 9.17 -3.60 -0.06
C GLY A 135 8.86 -2.99 1.31
N VAL A 136 8.05 -1.92 1.30
CA VAL A 136 7.85 -1.04 2.46
C VAL A 136 7.46 -1.80 3.72
N VAL A 137 6.51 -2.74 3.64
CA VAL A 137 6.04 -3.50 4.81
C VAL A 137 7.15 -4.36 5.42
N ALA A 138 7.94 -5.05 4.60
CA ALA A 138 9.06 -5.85 5.09
C ALA A 138 10.16 -4.98 5.73
N GLU A 139 10.36 -3.75 5.22
CA GLU A 139 11.36 -2.81 5.70
C GLU A 139 10.93 -2.08 6.99
N THR A 140 9.64 -1.77 7.16
CA THR A 140 9.14 -0.93 8.25
C THR A 140 8.34 -1.67 9.32
N MET A 141 7.65 -2.76 8.97
CA MET A 141 6.68 -3.46 9.82
C MET A 141 7.05 -4.94 10.07
N GLY A 142 8.29 -5.34 9.79
CA GLY A 142 8.82 -6.66 10.16
C GLY A 142 8.45 -7.80 9.21
N GLY A 143 8.48 -9.03 9.73
CA GLY A 143 8.37 -10.25 8.92
C GLY A 143 6.95 -10.59 8.44
N ASN A 144 6.86 -11.66 7.65
CA ASN A 144 5.61 -12.10 6.98
C ASN A 144 4.47 -12.56 7.92
N GLU A 145 4.67 -12.51 9.23
CA GLU A 145 3.71 -12.96 10.24
C GLU A 145 2.98 -11.80 10.93
N THR A 146 3.39 -10.55 10.68
CA THR A 146 2.75 -9.38 11.27
C THR A 146 1.34 -9.20 10.71
N VAL A 147 0.32 -9.27 11.57
CA VAL A 147 -1.07 -9.01 11.16
C VAL A 147 -1.30 -7.50 11.06
N ILE A 148 -1.64 -7.02 9.86
CA ILE A 148 -1.88 -5.59 9.56
C ILE A 148 -3.35 -5.46 9.12
N GLY A 149 -4.16 -4.72 9.88
CA GLY A 149 -5.57 -4.51 9.53
C GLY A 149 -6.40 -5.80 9.35
N GLY A 150 -6.04 -6.89 10.05
CA GLY A 150 -6.70 -8.20 9.94
C GLY A 150 -6.25 -9.04 8.74
N THR A 151 -5.14 -8.63 8.12
CA THR A 151 -4.56 -9.26 6.93
C THR A 151 -3.11 -9.67 7.20
N LEU A 152 -2.63 -10.67 6.48
CA LEU A 152 -1.23 -11.07 6.50
C LEU A 152 -0.49 -10.53 5.27
N PRO A 153 0.80 -10.19 5.39
CA PRO A 153 1.65 -9.89 4.25
C PRO A 153 1.65 -11.05 3.25
N GLN A 154 1.12 -10.80 2.04
CA GLN A 154 1.05 -11.79 0.98
C GLN A 154 2.46 -12.11 0.48
N ARG A 155 2.86 -13.39 0.55
CA ARG A 155 4.18 -13.86 0.11
C ARG A 155 4.41 -13.58 -1.37
N MET A 156 5.64 -13.27 -1.76
CA MET A 156 5.95 -12.85 -3.13
C MET A 156 5.56 -13.90 -4.18
N ASN A 157 5.76 -15.20 -3.89
CA ASN A 157 5.32 -16.27 -4.79
C ASN A 157 3.80 -16.25 -5.02
N SER A 158 3.01 -15.91 -3.99
CA SER A 158 1.56 -15.75 -4.12
C SER A 158 1.20 -14.48 -4.88
N CYS A 159 1.92 -13.37 -4.67
CA CYS A 159 1.73 -12.13 -5.44
C CYS A 159 1.98 -12.34 -6.93
N LEU A 160 3.08 -13.03 -7.30
CA LEU A 160 3.41 -13.32 -8.69
C LEU A 160 2.38 -14.24 -9.36
N ALA A 161 1.95 -15.31 -8.67
CA ALA A 161 0.89 -16.18 -9.18
C ALA A 161 -0.45 -15.44 -9.35
N THR A 162 -0.74 -14.49 -8.44
CA THR A 162 -1.93 -13.65 -8.54
C THR A 162 -1.82 -12.64 -9.68
N LEU A 163 -0.63 -12.08 -9.91
CA LEU A 163 -0.37 -11.19 -11.04
C LEU A 163 -0.60 -11.91 -12.37
N ASP A 164 -0.11 -13.15 -12.52
CA ASP A 164 -0.37 -13.97 -13.71
C ASP A 164 -1.87 -14.15 -13.96
N HIS A 165 -2.65 -14.43 -12.91
CA HIS A 165 -4.10 -14.53 -13.01
C HIS A 165 -4.74 -13.18 -13.40
N CYS A 166 -4.38 -12.09 -12.73
CA CYS A 166 -4.94 -10.77 -13.00
C CYS A 166 -4.67 -10.26 -14.43
N LEU A 167 -3.51 -10.61 -15.02
CA LEU A 167 -3.16 -10.22 -16.39
C LEU A 167 -4.03 -10.91 -17.46
N GLN A 168 -4.69 -12.02 -17.13
CA GLN A 168 -5.57 -12.78 -18.03
C GLN A 168 -7.04 -12.34 -17.92
N GLU A 169 -7.36 -11.50 -16.95
CA GLU A 169 -8.72 -11.07 -16.65
C GLU A 169 -9.12 -9.79 -17.40
N HIS A 170 -10.42 -9.67 -17.68
CA HIS A 170 -10.97 -8.49 -18.37
C HIS A 170 -11.33 -7.33 -17.43
N HIS A 171 -11.31 -7.58 -16.12
CA HIS A 171 -11.65 -6.60 -15.09
C HIS A 171 -10.65 -5.43 -15.08
N SER A 172 -11.15 -4.21 -14.91
CA SER A 172 -10.33 -2.99 -14.81
C SER A 172 -9.67 -2.81 -13.44
N VAL A 173 -10.31 -3.34 -12.39
CA VAL A 173 -9.85 -3.26 -11.00
C VAL A 173 -10.03 -4.62 -10.34
N MET A 174 -8.98 -5.14 -9.72
CA MET A 174 -8.99 -6.40 -8.98
C MET A 174 -8.37 -6.19 -7.60
N SER A 175 -8.63 -7.09 -6.65
CA SER A 175 -8.05 -7.02 -5.30
C SER A 175 -7.47 -8.36 -4.88
N SER A 176 -6.33 -8.32 -4.19
CA SER A 176 -5.69 -9.49 -3.60
C SER A 176 -5.24 -9.18 -2.18
N VAL A 177 -5.70 -10.00 -1.24
CA VAL A 177 -5.40 -9.86 0.19
C VAL A 177 -5.39 -11.23 0.84
N VAL A 178 -4.44 -11.47 1.75
CA VAL A 178 -4.42 -12.67 2.58
C VAL A 178 -5.11 -12.34 3.89
N ARG A 179 -6.23 -13.01 4.17
CA ARG A 179 -6.93 -12.87 5.44
C ARG A 179 -6.09 -13.53 6.55
N ALA A 180 -5.96 -12.86 7.70
CA ALA A 180 -5.44 -13.52 8.89
C ALA A 180 -6.54 -14.45 9.45
N ASP A 181 -6.22 -15.73 9.61
CA ASP A 181 -7.13 -16.66 10.27
C ASP A 181 -7.14 -16.36 11.78
N HIS A 182 -8.30 -15.99 12.31
CA HIS A 182 -8.52 -15.94 13.75
C HIS A 182 -8.63 -17.37 14.29
N LYS A 183 -7.51 -18.07 14.49
CA LYS A 183 -7.52 -19.16 15.47
C LYS A 183 -7.59 -18.53 16.85
N ILE A 184 -8.79 -18.51 17.42
CA ILE A 184 -9.04 -18.12 18.80
C ILE A 184 -8.39 -19.18 19.70
N ASP A 185 -7.07 -19.08 19.93
CA ASP A 185 -6.47 -19.68 21.12
C ASP A 185 -6.79 -18.77 22.29
N ALA A 186 -7.90 -19.07 22.96
CA ALA A 186 -8.38 -18.37 24.15
C ALA A 186 -7.35 -18.35 25.30
N THR A 187 -6.30 -19.17 25.22
CA THR A 187 -5.23 -19.31 26.22
C THR A 187 -4.10 -18.29 26.06
N ASN A 188 -3.98 -17.56 24.94
CA ASN A 188 -2.81 -16.70 24.66
C ASN A 188 -3.14 -15.25 24.22
N LYS A 189 -4.38 -14.80 24.43
CA LYS A 189 -4.87 -13.45 24.08
C LYS A 189 -3.97 -12.32 24.59
N LYS A 190 -3.49 -12.42 25.83
CA LYS A 190 -2.75 -11.34 26.50
C LYS A 190 -1.33 -11.12 25.97
N GLY A 191 -0.61 -12.22 25.69
CA GLY A 191 0.74 -12.16 25.13
C GLY A 191 0.75 -11.66 23.68
N ASN A 192 -0.33 -11.91 22.94
CA ASN A 192 -0.47 -11.43 21.57
C ASN A 192 -0.76 -9.93 21.52
N LEU A 193 -1.69 -9.42 22.34
CA LEU A 193 -1.99 -7.99 22.42
C LEU A 193 -0.76 -7.13 22.70
N MET A 194 0.04 -7.52 23.69
CA MET A 194 1.22 -6.74 24.07
C MET A 194 2.30 -6.74 22.99
N LYS A 195 2.45 -7.84 22.24
CA LYS A 195 3.33 -7.88 21.07
C LYS A 195 2.80 -7.01 19.93
N THR A 196 1.49 -7.02 19.68
CA THR A 196 0.88 -6.18 18.65
C THR A 196 1.01 -4.70 19.00
N ILE A 197 0.73 -4.29 20.25
CA ILE A 197 0.89 -2.91 20.71
C ILE A 197 2.37 -2.50 20.68
N ALA A 198 3.29 -3.35 21.15
CA ALA A 198 4.72 -3.09 21.05
C ALA A 198 5.16 -2.87 19.59
N HIS A 199 4.61 -3.67 18.67
CA HIS A 199 4.88 -3.52 17.24
C HIS A 199 4.33 -2.21 16.66
N ILE A 200 3.09 -1.84 16.99
CA ILE A 200 2.48 -0.56 16.59
C ILE A 200 3.33 0.62 17.09
N LEU A 201 3.90 0.49 18.29
CA LEU A 201 4.82 1.46 18.87
C LEU A 201 6.25 1.40 18.30
N GLY A 202 6.54 0.50 17.35
CA GLY A 202 7.87 0.33 16.76
C GLY A 202 8.91 -0.34 17.68
N LEU A 203 8.47 -0.99 18.77
CA LEU A 203 9.33 -1.68 19.73
C LEU A 203 9.62 -3.11 19.26
N LYS A 204 10.89 -3.52 19.36
CA LYS A 204 11.35 -4.85 18.94
C LYS A 204 10.91 -5.96 19.90
N ASP A 205 10.60 -5.63 21.15
CA ASP A 205 10.10 -6.57 22.15
C ASP A 205 9.17 -5.87 23.16
N HIS A 206 8.21 -6.62 23.70
CA HIS A 206 7.27 -6.17 24.72
C HIS A 206 7.89 -6.11 26.14
N THR A 207 9.11 -6.63 26.30
CA THR A 207 9.85 -6.65 27.57
C THR A 207 10.49 -5.30 27.93
N SER A 208 10.65 -4.39 26.96
CA SER A 208 11.24 -3.06 27.15
C SER A 208 10.25 -2.00 27.62
N LEU A 209 9.00 -2.38 27.86
CA LEU A 209 7.96 -1.45 28.29
C LEU A 209 7.88 -1.38 29.83
N ASP A 210 8.07 -0.17 30.38
CA ASP A 210 7.93 0.07 31.82
C ASP A 210 6.45 -0.03 32.25
N ARG A 211 6.21 -0.71 33.38
CA ARG A 211 4.88 -1.12 33.84
C ARG A 211 3.98 0.04 34.28
N ASN A 212 4.59 1.18 34.58
CA ASN A 212 3.88 2.36 35.07
C ASN A 212 3.74 3.46 34.01
N THR A 213 4.37 3.32 32.85
CA THR A 213 4.32 4.31 31.79
C THR A 213 3.07 4.11 30.94
N THR A 214 2.34 5.18 30.71
CA THR A 214 1.16 5.15 29.85
C THR A 214 1.57 5.03 28.38
N LEU A 215 0.68 4.48 27.55
CA LEU A 215 0.88 4.45 26.09
C LEU A 215 1.15 5.86 25.51
N GLY A 216 0.51 6.91 26.05
CA GLY A 216 0.79 8.29 25.66
C GLY A 216 2.21 8.77 26.00
N GLU A 217 2.76 8.36 27.13
CA GLU A 217 4.13 8.71 27.56
C GLU A 217 5.21 7.92 26.79
N LEU A 218 4.84 6.80 26.18
CA LEU A 218 5.71 5.99 25.30
C LEU A 218 5.85 6.57 23.88
N GLY A 219 5.42 7.82 23.66
CA GLY A 219 5.56 8.50 22.37
C GLY A 219 4.50 8.08 21.34
N MET A 220 3.37 7.52 21.79
CA MET A 220 2.27 7.14 20.91
C MET A 220 1.69 8.36 20.20
N ASP A 221 1.84 8.40 18.88
CA ASP A 221 1.23 9.42 18.05
C ASP A 221 -0.26 9.14 17.79
N SER A 222 -0.92 10.05 17.09
CA SER A 222 -2.34 9.94 16.79
C SER A 222 -2.69 8.80 15.83
N LEU A 223 -1.76 8.33 14.98
CA LEU A 223 -1.98 7.19 14.09
C LEU A 223 -1.86 5.87 14.84
N MET A 224 -0.80 5.71 15.63
CA MET A 224 -0.59 4.56 16.50
C MET A 224 -1.78 4.38 17.46
N SER A 225 -2.31 5.49 18.00
CA SER A 225 -3.50 5.45 18.86
C SER A 225 -4.72 4.86 18.14
N VAL A 226 -4.92 5.17 16.85
CA VAL A 226 -6.02 4.61 16.05
C VAL A 226 -5.78 3.15 15.70
N GLU A 227 -4.53 2.75 15.43
CA GLU A 227 -4.20 1.34 15.18
C GLU A 227 -4.41 0.47 16.42
N VAL A 228 -4.02 0.96 17.60
CA VAL A 228 -4.29 0.28 18.87
C VAL A 228 -5.79 0.17 19.09
N LYS A 229 -6.56 1.24 18.84
CA LYS A 229 -8.02 1.22 18.93
C LYS A 229 -8.62 0.12 18.04
N GLN A 230 -8.29 0.11 16.76
CA GLN A 230 -8.83 -0.83 15.79
C GLN A 230 -8.46 -2.28 16.13
N THR A 231 -7.26 -2.49 16.67
CA THR A 231 -6.81 -3.82 17.12
C THR A 231 -7.63 -4.30 18.32
N LEU A 232 -7.85 -3.43 19.32
CA LEU A 232 -8.65 -3.75 20.49
C LEU A 232 -10.12 -4.04 20.13
N GLU A 233 -10.71 -3.23 19.25
CA GLU A 233 -12.08 -3.44 18.77
C GLU A 233 -12.20 -4.75 17.98
N ARG A 234 -11.26 -5.03 17.07
CA ARG A 234 -11.33 -6.21 16.19
C ARG A 234 -11.06 -7.52 16.92
N ASP A 235 -10.00 -7.57 17.73
CA ASP A 235 -9.46 -8.83 18.24
C ASP A 235 -9.95 -9.14 19.67
N TYR A 236 -10.43 -8.12 20.40
CA TYR A 236 -10.81 -8.23 21.81
C TYR A 236 -12.23 -7.72 22.10
N ASP A 237 -12.97 -7.26 21.10
CA ASP A 237 -14.32 -6.68 21.23
C ASP A 237 -14.36 -5.54 22.28
N CYS A 238 -13.25 -4.82 22.40
CA CYS A 238 -13.04 -3.79 23.41
C CYS A 238 -13.12 -2.41 22.74
N ILE A 239 -14.19 -1.67 23.04
CA ILE A 239 -14.43 -0.33 22.50
C ILE A 239 -13.95 0.68 23.53
N LEU A 240 -12.84 1.36 23.24
CA LEU A 240 -12.28 2.42 24.07
C LEU A 240 -12.25 3.74 23.31
N ASN A 241 -12.42 4.85 24.05
CA ASN A 241 -12.22 6.18 23.48
C ASN A 241 -10.70 6.49 23.41
N MET A 242 -10.32 7.54 22.68
CA MET A 242 -8.91 7.88 22.45
C MET A 242 -8.18 8.34 23.74
N GLU A 243 -8.90 8.91 24.70
CA GLU A 243 -8.34 9.34 25.98
C GLU A 243 -8.01 8.14 26.87
N ASP A 244 -8.92 7.17 26.91
CA ASP A 244 -8.74 5.89 27.58
C ASP A 244 -7.55 5.15 26.97
N ILE A 245 -7.43 5.13 25.64
CA ILE A 245 -6.32 4.46 24.94
C ILE A 245 -4.96 5.03 25.33
N ARG A 246 -4.85 6.36 25.42
CA ARG A 246 -3.60 7.01 25.82
C ARG A 246 -3.23 6.74 27.27
N ARG A 247 -4.22 6.52 28.13
CA ARG A 247 -4.04 6.22 29.56
C ARG A 247 -3.80 4.75 29.86
N LEU A 248 -3.88 3.88 28.85
CA LEU A 248 -3.61 2.46 29.02
C LEU A 248 -2.19 2.28 29.54
N THR A 249 -2.07 1.51 30.61
CA THR A 249 -0.80 1.01 31.15
C THR A 249 -0.75 -0.51 30.95
N HIS A 250 0.38 -1.14 31.29
CA HIS A 250 0.53 -2.60 31.22
C HIS A 250 -0.40 -3.40 32.15
N ILE A 251 -1.24 -2.74 32.94
CA ILE A 251 -2.13 -3.36 33.93
C ILE A 251 -3.48 -3.68 33.29
N TRP A 252 -3.47 -4.62 32.34
CA TRP A 252 -4.69 -5.30 31.92
C TRP A 252 -4.84 -6.54 32.78
N GLN A 253 -5.44 -6.45 33.96
CA GLN A 253 -5.93 -7.64 34.66
C GLN A 253 -7.31 -8.01 34.14
#